data_AF-A0A0W0Z6W2-F1
#
_entry.id   AF-A0A0W0Z6W2-F1
#
_cell.length_a   1.000
_cell.length_b   1.000
_cell.length_c   1.000
_cell.angle_alpha   90.00
_cell.angle_beta   90.00
_cell.angle_gamma   90.00
#
_symmetry.space_group_name_H-M   'P 1'
#
loop_
_entity.id
_entity.type
_entity.pdbx_description
1 polymer ?
#
loop_
_entity_poly.entity_id
_entity_poly.type
_entity_poly.pdbx_seq_one_letter_code
_entity_poly.pdbx_strand_id
1 'polypeptide(L)'
;MRQKLPALFFLLSLMGAVISVQASESPIYRTCQEQPDRQQARSRELQRLVQDDQKEREDWDQLSEEEKQNVSCHDESRRKRVGEIFGEGCLKEAQDYAAASLIYQHGDVPDHYFQAFLWAKRAVDSGDLSSKGLVAMTIDRYLVSQGQKQLFGTQAFASEETGWCFCLQPVERSFPDLKRIAYGDKTLADRLDDLASFNQGKSCPNTECAMALNETPAGSVPGFW
;
A
#
# COMPACT_ATOMS: atom_id res chain seq x y z
N MET A 1 -64.47 -63.18 -49.43
CA MET A 1 -64.37 -61.78 -48.96
C MET A 1 -63.08 -61.63 -48.16
N ARG A 2 -62.05 -60.99 -48.73
CA ARG A 2 -60.82 -60.58 -48.01
C ARG A 2 -60.81 -59.06 -47.97
N GLN A 3 -61.01 -58.47 -46.79
CA GLN A 3 -60.89 -57.02 -46.57
C GLN A 3 -59.42 -56.64 -46.46
N LYS A 4 -59.03 -55.61 -47.23
CA LYS A 4 -57.72 -54.95 -47.16
C LYS A 4 -57.77 -53.86 -46.08
N LEU A 5 -56.81 -53.84 -45.17
CA LEU A 5 -56.55 -52.67 -44.29
C LEU A 5 -55.64 -51.69 -45.04
N PRO A 6 -55.85 -50.37 -44.96
CA PRO A 6 -54.93 -49.39 -45.52
C PRO A 6 -53.81 -49.06 -44.52
N ALA A 7 -52.59 -48.93 -45.03
CA ALA A 7 -51.45 -48.41 -44.28
C ALA A 7 -51.54 -46.88 -44.20
N LEU A 8 -51.55 -46.33 -42.98
CA LEU A 8 -51.48 -44.89 -42.72
C LEU A 8 -50.03 -44.54 -42.38
N PHE A 9 -49.29 -43.97 -43.34
CA PHE A 9 -47.96 -43.41 -43.09
C PHE A 9 -48.11 -41.98 -42.58
N PHE A 10 -47.83 -41.77 -41.29
CA PHE A 10 -47.64 -40.44 -40.70
C PHE A 10 -46.24 -39.93 -41.09
N LEU A 11 -46.20 -38.87 -41.91
CA LEU A 11 -44.99 -38.09 -42.15
C LEU A 11 -44.74 -37.17 -40.94
N LEU A 12 -43.81 -37.56 -40.06
CA LEU A 12 -43.27 -36.63 -39.06
C LEU A 12 -42.28 -35.68 -39.75
N SER A 13 -42.68 -34.42 -39.90
CA SER A 13 -41.79 -33.32 -40.28
C SER A 13 -40.99 -32.88 -39.05
N LEU A 14 -39.72 -33.30 -38.96
CA LEU A 14 -38.77 -32.79 -37.98
C LEU A 14 -38.28 -31.41 -38.46
N MET A 15 -38.92 -30.34 -37.98
CA MET A 15 -38.32 -29.00 -38.03
C MET A 15 -37.13 -28.97 -37.07
N GLY A 16 -35.92 -29.15 -37.61
CA GLY A 16 -34.69 -28.91 -36.87
C GLY A 16 -34.55 -27.43 -36.54
N ALA A 17 -34.81 -27.05 -35.30
CA ALA A 17 -34.44 -25.73 -34.80
C ALA A 17 -32.92 -25.66 -34.72
N VAL A 18 -32.31 -24.87 -35.60
CA VAL A 18 -30.89 -24.52 -35.50
C VAL A 18 -30.75 -23.56 -34.33
N ILE A 19 -30.40 -24.09 -33.15
CA ILE A 19 -30.03 -23.27 -32.01
C ILE A 19 -28.61 -22.76 -32.30
N SER A 20 -28.50 -21.54 -32.81
CA SER A 20 -27.22 -20.83 -32.85
C SER A 20 -26.79 -20.54 -31.43
N VAL A 21 -25.91 -21.37 -30.89
CA VAL A 21 -25.19 -21.07 -29.65
C VAL A 21 -24.27 -19.90 -29.95
N GLN A 22 -24.70 -18.68 -29.63
CA GLN A 22 -23.80 -17.55 -29.54
C GLN A 22 -22.87 -17.84 -28.35
N ALA A 23 -21.63 -18.20 -28.64
CA ALA A 23 -20.58 -18.19 -27.64
C ALA A 23 -20.49 -16.75 -27.11
N SER A 24 -20.95 -16.55 -25.88
CA SER A 24 -20.66 -15.35 -25.12
C SER A 24 -19.14 -15.29 -24.97
N GLU A 25 -18.46 -14.49 -25.81
CA GLU A 25 -17.06 -14.16 -25.56
C GLU A 25 -17.01 -13.55 -24.16
N SER A 26 -16.38 -14.26 -23.21
CA SER A 26 -16.00 -13.63 -21.95
C SER A 26 -15.26 -12.35 -22.32
N PRO A 27 -15.62 -11.19 -21.74
CA PRO A 27 -14.92 -9.96 -22.06
C PRO A 27 -13.46 -10.20 -21.78
N ILE A 28 -12.63 -10.19 -22.84
CA ILE A 28 -11.19 -10.33 -22.71
C ILE A 28 -10.77 -9.24 -21.74
N TYR A 29 -10.30 -9.63 -20.56
CA TYR A 29 -9.84 -8.68 -19.55
C TYR A 29 -8.58 -8.02 -20.09
N ARG A 30 -8.75 -6.88 -20.77
CA ARG A 30 -7.64 -6.10 -21.30
C ARG A 30 -7.05 -5.28 -20.17
N THR A 31 -5.77 -5.49 -19.89
CA THR A 31 -5.04 -4.73 -18.88
C THR A 31 -4.88 -3.27 -19.30
N CYS A 32 -4.51 -2.39 -18.37
CA CYS A 32 -4.19 -1.00 -18.68
C CYS A 32 -3.07 -0.83 -19.73
N GLN A 33 -2.23 -1.85 -19.94
CA GLN A 33 -1.21 -1.84 -20.98
C GLN A 33 -1.80 -1.68 -22.38
N GLU A 34 -3.00 -2.22 -22.62
CA GLU A 34 -3.70 -2.16 -23.91
C GLU A 34 -4.73 -1.02 -23.97
N GLN A 35 -4.86 -0.23 -22.90
CA GLN A 35 -5.88 0.80 -22.74
C GLN A 35 -5.26 2.11 -22.23
N PRO A 36 -4.62 2.92 -23.10
CA PRO A 36 -3.89 4.13 -22.69
C PRO A 36 -4.77 5.16 -21.99
N ASP A 37 -6.03 5.33 -22.43
CA ASP A 37 -6.97 6.27 -21.80
C ASP A 37 -7.33 5.82 -20.38
N ARG A 38 -7.53 4.51 -20.18
CA ARG A 38 -7.76 3.91 -18.86
C ARG A 38 -6.53 4.09 -17.97
N GLN A 39 -5.34 3.77 -18.48
CA GLN A 39 -4.08 3.99 -17.77
C GLN A 39 -3.98 5.44 -17.30
N GLN A 40 -4.17 6.41 -18.19
CA GLN A 40 -4.05 7.83 -17.85
C GLN A 40 -5.13 8.27 -16.84
N ALA A 41 -6.35 7.73 -16.95
CA ALA A 41 -7.40 7.99 -15.97
C ALA A 41 -7.06 7.44 -14.59
N ARG A 42 -6.48 6.23 -14.52
CA ARG A 42 -6.04 5.58 -13.27
C ARG A 42 -4.87 6.31 -12.63
N SER A 43 -3.88 6.73 -13.40
CA SER A 43 -2.78 7.57 -12.90
C SER A 43 -3.29 8.87 -12.27
N ARG A 44 -4.22 9.58 -12.93
CA ARG A 44 -4.87 10.77 -12.34
C ARG A 44 -5.66 10.46 -11.09
N GLU A 45 -6.34 9.32 -11.05
CA GLU A 45 -7.12 8.89 -9.89
C GLU A 45 -6.22 8.62 -8.67
N LEU A 46 -5.07 7.95 -8.86
CA LEU A 46 -4.08 7.75 -7.80
C LEU A 46 -3.60 9.07 -7.19
N GLN A 47 -3.32 10.08 -8.03
CA GLN A 47 -2.91 11.40 -7.52
C GLN A 47 -4.02 12.09 -6.73
N ARG A 48 -5.29 11.91 -7.11
CA ARG A 48 -6.42 12.44 -6.33
C ARG A 48 -6.58 11.72 -5.00
N LEU A 49 -6.43 10.40 -4.97
CA LEU A 49 -6.47 9.63 -3.72
C LEU A 49 -5.41 10.13 -2.73
N VAL A 50 -4.20 10.42 -3.21
CA VAL A 50 -3.12 11.04 -2.41
C VAL A 50 -3.49 12.45 -1.94
N GLN A 51 -4.04 13.28 -2.82
CA GLN A 51 -4.46 14.64 -2.43
C GLN A 51 -5.52 14.61 -1.35
N ASP A 52 -6.54 13.77 -1.50
CA ASP A 52 -7.63 13.62 -0.52
C ASP A 52 -7.10 13.05 0.80
N ASP A 53 -6.18 12.08 0.73
CA ASP A 53 -5.50 11.50 1.89
C ASP A 53 -4.69 12.54 2.69
N GLN A 54 -3.85 13.32 2.01
CA GLN A 54 -2.99 14.31 2.68
C GLN A 54 -3.82 15.49 3.21
N LYS A 55 -4.87 15.90 2.49
CA LYS A 55 -5.76 16.98 2.89
C LYS A 55 -6.46 16.70 4.21
N GLU A 56 -6.89 15.45 4.44
CA GLU A 56 -7.51 15.05 5.71
C GLU A 56 -6.55 15.09 6.92
N ARG A 57 -5.26 15.33 6.69
CA ARG A 57 -4.20 15.29 7.71
C ARG A 57 -3.49 16.61 7.95
N GLU A 58 -3.89 17.70 7.27
CA GLU A 58 -3.24 19.02 7.40
C GLU A 58 -3.25 19.53 8.85
N ASP A 59 -4.33 19.27 9.60
CA ASP A 59 -4.52 19.68 11.00
C ASP A 59 -4.69 18.48 11.95
N TRP A 60 -3.92 17.41 11.74
CA TRP A 60 -4.08 16.12 12.45
C TRP A 60 -4.19 16.26 13.99
N ASP A 61 -3.39 17.13 14.60
CA ASP A 61 -3.38 17.34 16.06
C ASP A 61 -4.63 18.05 16.59
N GLN A 62 -5.41 18.69 15.71
CA GLN A 62 -6.65 19.38 16.06
C GLN A 62 -7.90 18.51 15.85
N LEU A 63 -7.76 17.36 15.17
CA LEU A 63 -8.87 16.45 14.93
C LEU A 63 -9.36 15.80 16.23
N SER A 64 -10.67 15.70 16.38
CA SER A 64 -11.31 14.85 17.38
C SER A 64 -11.04 13.37 17.11
N GLU A 65 -11.24 12.52 18.12
CA GLU A 65 -11.09 11.07 17.95
C GLU A 65 -12.08 10.49 16.92
N GLU A 66 -13.29 11.05 16.81
CA GLU A 66 -14.25 10.68 15.77
C GLU A 66 -13.75 11.03 14.37
N GLU A 67 -13.16 12.22 14.19
CA GLU A 67 -12.57 12.63 12.91
C GLU A 67 -11.37 11.75 12.55
N LYS A 68 -10.49 11.41 13.50
CA LYS A 68 -9.38 10.47 13.27
C LYS A 68 -9.88 9.08 12.88
N GLN A 69 -10.95 8.61 13.52
CA GLN A 69 -11.58 7.34 13.15
C GLN A 69 -12.15 7.39 11.72
N ASN A 70 -12.74 8.52 11.31
CA ASN A 70 -13.22 8.71 9.94
C ASN A 70 -12.06 8.67 8.93
N VAL A 71 -10.92 9.30 9.24
CA VAL A 71 -9.71 9.20 8.40
C VAL A 71 -9.29 7.73 8.25
N SER A 72 -9.26 6.96 9.33
CA SER A 72 -8.93 5.52 9.27
C SER A 72 -9.91 4.73 8.38
N CYS A 73 -11.20 5.04 8.41
CA CYS A 73 -12.20 4.41 7.54
C CYS A 73 -11.97 4.79 6.06
N HIS A 74 -11.59 6.03 5.79
CA HIS A 74 -11.25 6.48 4.45
C HIS A 74 -9.93 5.84 3.96
N ASP A 75 -8.95 5.63 4.82
CA ASP A 75 -7.70 4.94 4.47
C ASP A 75 -7.96 3.53 3.98
N GLU A 76 -8.83 2.78 4.67
CA GLU A 76 -9.24 1.44 4.23
C GLU A 76 -9.87 1.50 2.83
N SER A 77 -10.76 2.47 2.61
CA SER A 77 -11.44 2.67 1.31
C SER A 77 -10.43 3.01 0.20
N ARG A 78 -9.46 3.88 0.48
CA ARG A 78 -8.38 4.24 -0.46
C ARG A 78 -7.48 3.05 -0.76
N ARG A 79 -7.09 2.25 0.24
CA ARG A 79 -6.27 1.03 0.05
C ARG A 79 -6.97 0.01 -0.82
N LYS A 80 -8.26 -0.25 -0.58
CA LYS A 80 -9.09 -1.12 -1.44
C LYS A 80 -9.08 -0.61 -2.88
N ARG A 81 -9.29 0.69 -3.06
CA ARG A 81 -9.33 1.27 -4.40
C ARG A 81 -7.98 1.20 -5.12
N VAL A 82 -6.86 1.48 -4.43
CA VAL A 82 -5.51 1.30 -4.99
C VAL A 82 -5.26 -0.17 -5.35
N GLY A 83 -5.74 -1.12 -4.53
CA GLY A 83 -5.66 -2.55 -4.83
C GLY A 83 -6.40 -2.95 -6.12
N GLU A 84 -7.58 -2.38 -6.36
CA GLU A 84 -8.31 -2.56 -7.62
C GLU A 84 -7.52 -2.00 -8.81
N ILE A 85 -6.99 -0.78 -8.70
CA ILE A 85 -6.17 -0.15 -9.75
C ILE A 85 -4.91 -0.97 -10.06
N PHE A 86 -4.29 -1.55 -9.03
CA PHE A 86 -3.17 -2.47 -9.20
C PHE A 86 -3.61 -3.75 -9.91
N GLY A 87 -4.75 -4.34 -9.54
CA GLY A 87 -5.33 -5.52 -10.20
C GLY A 87 -5.68 -5.27 -11.68
N GLU A 88 -6.02 -4.04 -12.04
CA GLU A 88 -6.20 -3.57 -13.44
C GLU A 88 -4.89 -3.49 -14.24
N GLY A 89 -3.74 -3.64 -13.58
CA GLY A 89 -2.41 -3.52 -14.17
C GLY A 89 -2.03 -2.08 -14.50
N CYS A 90 -2.56 -1.11 -13.74
CA CYS A 90 -2.47 0.32 -14.08
C CYS A 90 -1.42 1.12 -13.28
N LEU A 91 -0.53 0.46 -12.52
CA LEU A 91 0.65 1.12 -11.97
C LEU A 91 1.79 1.06 -13.00
N LYS A 92 2.11 2.20 -13.62
CA LYS A 92 3.06 2.25 -14.74
C LYS A 92 4.20 3.23 -14.51
N GLU A 93 3.87 4.46 -14.14
CA GLU A 93 4.84 5.54 -13.96
C GLU A 93 5.37 5.57 -12.52
N ALA A 94 6.53 6.20 -12.31
CA ALA A 94 7.13 6.29 -10.98
C ALA A 94 6.16 6.89 -9.95
N GLN A 95 5.39 7.89 -10.38
CA GLN A 95 4.38 8.59 -9.58
C GLN A 95 3.17 7.72 -9.24
N ASP A 96 2.82 6.73 -10.07
CA ASP A 96 1.75 5.77 -9.76
C ASP A 96 2.17 4.90 -8.57
N TYR A 97 3.40 4.40 -8.61
CA TYR A 97 3.97 3.58 -7.53
C TYR A 97 4.17 4.39 -6.24
N ALA A 98 4.66 5.62 -6.35
CA ALA A 98 4.80 6.52 -5.20
C ALA A 98 3.43 6.79 -4.54
N ALA A 99 2.40 7.09 -5.34
CA ALA A 99 1.05 7.31 -4.85
C ALA A 99 0.46 6.07 -4.19
N ALA A 100 0.58 4.90 -4.82
CA ALA A 100 0.11 3.63 -4.26
C ALA A 100 0.81 3.31 -2.93
N SER A 101 2.12 3.53 -2.86
CA SER A 101 2.91 3.36 -1.63
C SER A 101 2.46 4.29 -0.51
N LEU A 102 2.20 5.56 -0.81
CA LEU A 102 1.77 6.53 0.20
C LEU A 102 0.44 6.10 0.83
N ILE A 103 -0.51 5.67 0.01
CA ILE A 103 -1.80 5.18 0.51
C ILE A 103 -1.65 3.90 1.33
N TYR A 104 -0.83 2.94 0.89
CA TYR A 104 -0.65 1.67 1.60
C TYR A 104 0.15 1.79 2.89
N GLN A 105 1.00 2.81 3.05
CA GLN A 105 1.73 3.01 4.30
C GLN A 105 0.81 3.35 5.49
N HIS A 106 -0.41 3.82 5.19
CA HIS A 106 -1.50 4.04 6.16
C HIS A 106 -2.31 2.77 6.43
N GLY A 107 -1.76 1.59 6.10
CA GLY A 107 -2.32 0.30 6.47
C GLY A 107 -2.22 0.00 7.97
N ASP A 108 -2.79 -1.14 8.33
CA ASP A 108 -2.97 -1.67 9.68
C ASP A 108 -2.35 -3.06 9.89
N VAL A 109 -1.80 -3.68 8.83
CA VAL A 109 -1.15 -4.99 8.89
C VAL A 109 0.22 -4.97 8.21
N PRO A 110 1.14 -5.88 8.60
CA PRO A 110 2.49 -5.96 8.04
C PRO A 110 2.53 -6.03 6.52
N ASP A 111 1.62 -6.78 5.88
CA ASP A 111 1.54 -6.92 4.43
C ASP A 111 1.31 -5.58 3.73
N HIS A 112 0.52 -4.67 4.32
CA HIS A 112 0.30 -3.33 3.76
C HIS A 112 1.59 -2.52 3.74
N TYR A 113 2.37 -2.54 4.83
CA TYR A 113 3.64 -1.82 4.92
C TYR A 113 4.69 -2.39 3.99
N PHE A 114 4.77 -3.72 3.87
CA PHE A 114 5.69 -4.36 2.95
C PHE A 114 5.34 -4.06 1.49
N GLN A 115 4.05 -4.10 1.14
CA GLN A 115 3.60 -3.75 -0.21
C GLN A 115 3.88 -2.27 -0.52
N ALA A 116 3.68 -1.37 0.45
CA ALA A 116 4.08 0.03 0.33
C ALA A 116 5.58 0.16 0.05
N PHE A 117 6.41 -0.53 0.82
CA PHE A 117 7.86 -0.56 0.61
C PHE A 117 8.26 -1.01 -0.80
N LEU A 118 7.65 -2.08 -1.33
CA LEU A 118 7.92 -2.55 -2.69
C LEU A 118 7.57 -1.50 -3.74
N TRP A 119 6.45 -0.80 -3.59
CA TRP A 119 6.04 0.25 -4.52
C TRP A 119 6.90 1.52 -4.37
N ALA A 120 7.25 1.96 -3.16
CA ALA A 120 8.19 3.05 -2.96
C ALA A 120 9.53 2.74 -3.64
N LYS A 121 10.03 1.52 -3.46
CA LYS A 121 11.27 1.08 -4.10
C LYS A 121 11.15 1.08 -5.62
N ARG A 122 10.02 0.60 -6.15
CA ARG A 122 9.75 0.63 -7.59
C ARG A 122 9.70 2.06 -8.15
N ALA A 123 9.14 3.02 -7.41
CA ALA A 123 9.14 4.43 -7.78
C ALA A 123 10.58 4.97 -7.90
N VAL A 124 11.42 4.73 -6.88
CA VAL A 124 12.84 5.13 -6.88
C VAL A 124 13.60 4.48 -8.04
N ASP A 125 13.44 3.17 -8.22
CA ASP A 125 14.08 2.41 -9.31
C ASP A 125 13.59 2.87 -10.71
N SER A 126 12.44 3.57 -10.77
CA SER A 126 11.89 4.17 -11.99
C SER A 126 12.23 5.66 -12.14
N GLY A 127 13.12 6.19 -11.31
CA GLY A 127 13.67 7.55 -11.42
C GLY A 127 13.07 8.58 -10.47
N ASP A 128 12.06 8.24 -9.67
CA ASP A 128 11.53 9.15 -8.65
C ASP A 128 12.37 9.10 -7.36
N LEU A 129 13.46 9.86 -7.34
CA LEU A 129 14.34 9.94 -6.18
C LEU A 129 13.69 10.61 -4.96
N SER A 130 12.59 11.35 -5.14
CA SER A 130 11.87 11.98 -4.01
C SER A 130 11.19 10.94 -3.11
N SER A 131 10.87 9.76 -3.66
CA SER A 131 10.29 8.63 -2.93
C SER A 131 11.27 7.87 -2.01
N LYS A 132 12.55 8.27 -1.93
CA LYS A 132 13.55 7.64 -1.05
C LYS A 132 13.14 7.64 0.42
N GLY A 133 12.59 8.74 0.92
CA GLY A 133 12.11 8.83 2.31
C GLY A 133 10.94 7.88 2.56
N LEU A 134 10.07 7.70 1.56
CA LEU A 134 8.95 6.76 1.64
C LEU A 134 9.42 5.30 1.70
N VAL A 135 10.50 4.96 0.99
CA VAL A 135 11.16 3.65 1.11
C VAL A 135 11.63 3.39 2.54
N ALA A 136 12.35 4.34 3.14
CA ALA A 136 12.84 4.23 4.51
C ALA A 136 11.68 4.08 5.51
N MET A 137 10.63 4.90 5.36
CA MET A 137 9.48 4.91 6.24
C MET A 137 8.71 3.59 6.22
N THR A 138 8.43 3.07 5.03
CA THR A 138 7.60 1.87 4.84
C THR A 138 8.29 0.59 5.28
N ILE A 139 9.61 0.46 5.04
CA ILE A 139 10.35 -0.71 5.54
C ILE A 139 10.47 -0.69 7.06
N ASP A 140 10.69 0.47 7.67
CA ASP A 140 10.74 0.59 9.13
C ASP A 140 9.37 0.26 9.75
N ARG A 141 8.24 0.71 9.15
CA ARG A 141 6.89 0.28 9.57
C ARG A 141 6.75 -1.24 9.52
N TYR A 142 7.17 -1.87 8.43
CA TYR A 142 7.11 -3.32 8.27
C TYR A 142 7.92 -4.03 9.37
N LEU A 143 9.19 -3.67 9.57
CA LEU A 143 10.07 -4.29 10.58
C LEU A 143 9.49 -4.16 11.99
N VAL A 144 9.07 -2.96 12.37
CA VAL A 144 8.47 -2.72 13.69
C VAL A 144 7.18 -3.52 13.87
N SER A 145 6.32 -3.58 12.84
CA SER A 145 5.09 -4.38 12.88
C SER A 145 5.35 -5.89 13.03
N GLN A 146 6.57 -6.35 12.72
CA GLN A 146 7.04 -7.72 12.89
C GLN A 146 7.83 -7.92 14.19
N GLY A 147 7.88 -6.91 15.08
CA GLY A 147 8.65 -6.98 16.31
C GLY A 147 10.16 -6.91 16.11
N GLN A 148 10.62 -6.33 15.00
CA GLN A 148 12.03 -6.16 14.66
C GLN A 148 12.46 -4.70 14.79
N LYS A 149 13.73 -4.48 15.12
CA LYS A 149 14.31 -3.14 15.15
C LYS A 149 14.26 -2.49 13.78
N GLN A 150 13.92 -1.22 13.74
CA GLN A 150 13.90 -0.46 12.49
C GLN A 150 15.31 -0.10 12.03
N LEU A 151 15.48 0.22 10.74
CA LEU A 151 16.80 0.54 10.17
C LEU A 151 17.05 2.05 10.12
N PHE A 152 16.07 2.83 9.64
CA PHE A 152 16.23 4.25 9.32
C PHE A 152 15.81 5.20 10.44
N GLY A 153 15.12 4.69 11.47
CA GLY A 153 14.67 5.49 12.60
C GLY A 153 13.50 6.39 12.23
N THR A 154 12.56 5.93 11.41
CA THR A 154 11.40 6.75 11.00
C THR A 154 10.16 6.55 11.87
N GLN A 155 10.11 5.50 12.70
CA GLN A 155 8.97 5.18 13.57
C GLN A 155 9.22 5.72 14.98
N ALA A 156 8.45 6.72 15.35
CA ALA A 156 8.32 7.18 16.74
C ALA A 156 7.02 6.61 17.33
N PHE A 157 6.99 6.46 18.65
CA PHE A 157 5.85 5.91 19.38
C PHE A 157 5.59 6.72 20.64
N ALA A 158 4.32 6.90 20.96
CA ALA A 158 3.85 7.48 22.22
C ALA A 158 2.58 6.74 22.65
N SER A 159 2.48 6.44 23.94
CA SER A 159 1.31 5.81 24.55
C SER A 159 1.12 6.31 25.97
N GLU A 160 0.08 5.85 26.64
CA GLU A 160 -0.09 6.07 28.07
C GLU A 160 1.11 5.54 28.87
N GLU A 161 1.70 4.39 28.49
CA GLU A 161 2.87 3.85 29.18
C GLU A 161 4.12 4.72 29.04
N THR A 162 4.25 5.48 27.95
CA THR A 162 5.32 6.46 27.78
C THR A 162 4.98 7.84 28.36
N GLY A 163 3.81 7.98 29.01
CA GLY A 163 3.31 9.28 29.48
C GLY A 163 3.07 10.26 28.33
N TRP A 164 2.74 9.75 27.14
CA TRP A 164 2.61 10.49 25.89
C TRP A 164 3.89 11.24 25.47
N CYS A 165 5.05 10.81 25.95
CA CYS A 165 6.34 11.19 25.39
C CYS A 165 6.61 10.36 24.14
N PHE A 166 6.89 11.04 23.04
CA PHE A 166 7.40 10.38 21.84
C PHE A 166 8.83 9.90 22.09
N CYS A 167 9.05 8.62 21.86
CA CYS A 167 10.35 7.99 21.80
C CYS A 167 10.54 7.34 20.43
N LEU A 168 11.78 7.15 20.00
CA LEU A 168 12.06 6.46 18.75
C LEU A 168 11.93 4.95 18.99
N GLN A 169 11.20 4.21 18.17
CA GLN A 169 11.17 2.75 18.38
C GLN A 169 12.58 2.17 18.15
N PRO A 170 12.96 1.05 18.83
CA PRO A 170 14.33 0.56 18.82
C PRO A 170 14.95 0.42 17.41
N VAL A 171 16.19 0.91 17.26
CA VAL A 171 16.88 0.97 15.96
C VAL A 171 18.06 -0.01 15.91
N GLU A 172 18.22 -0.67 14.76
CA GLU A 172 19.35 -1.57 14.52
C GLU A 172 20.67 -0.78 14.47
N ARG A 173 21.51 -0.95 15.49
CA ARG A 173 22.75 -0.18 15.64
C ARG A 173 23.80 -0.59 14.61
N SER A 174 23.77 -1.82 14.11
CA SER A 174 24.73 -2.25 13.09
C SER A 174 24.43 -1.68 11.70
N PHE A 175 23.23 -1.14 11.46
CA PHE A 175 22.91 -0.46 10.21
C PHE A 175 23.63 0.90 10.15
N PRO A 176 24.43 1.19 9.11
CA PRO A 176 25.30 2.37 9.12
C PRO A 176 24.58 3.65 8.69
N ASP A 177 24.96 4.79 9.28
CA ASP A 177 24.36 6.09 8.98
C ASP A 177 24.52 6.52 7.51
N LEU A 178 25.59 6.12 6.82
CA LEU A 178 25.71 6.37 5.38
C LEU A 178 24.53 5.78 4.58
N LYS A 179 24.01 4.62 4.99
CA LYS A 179 22.83 4.03 4.38
C LYS A 179 21.56 4.75 4.83
N ARG A 180 21.48 5.18 6.11
CA ARG A 180 20.37 6.01 6.61
C ARG A 180 20.23 7.29 5.82
N ILE A 181 21.32 8.01 5.59
CA ILE A 181 21.34 9.24 4.79
C ILE A 181 20.92 8.98 3.35
N ALA A 182 21.38 7.88 2.73
CA ALA A 182 21.11 7.58 1.32
C ALA A 182 19.62 7.50 0.96
N TYR A 183 18.74 7.14 1.92
CA TYR A 183 17.29 7.05 1.74
C TYR A 183 16.50 8.02 2.63
N GLY A 184 16.93 8.22 3.87
CA GLY A 184 16.21 9.00 4.88
C GLY A 184 16.77 10.40 5.13
N ASP A 185 17.88 10.77 4.48
CA ASP A 185 18.56 12.08 4.58
C ASP A 185 18.97 12.49 6.01
N LYS A 186 19.04 11.51 6.93
CA LYS A 186 19.31 11.73 8.36
C LYS A 186 20.14 10.59 8.93
N THR A 187 21.03 10.92 9.86
CA THR A 187 21.70 9.96 10.74
C THR A 187 20.75 9.48 11.85
N LEU A 188 21.15 8.46 12.60
CA LEU A 188 20.39 8.07 13.80
C LEU A 188 20.38 9.17 14.86
N ALA A 189 21.44 9.96 14.99
CA ALA A 189 21.48 11.09 15.90
C ALA A 189 20.43 12.15 15.51
N ASP A 190 20.36 12.51 14.23
CA ASP A 190 19.37 13.48 13.73
C ASP A 190 17.93 13.01 13.99
N ARG A 191 17.65 11.70 13.88
CA ARG A 191 16.32 11.11 14.18
C ARG A 191 15.96 11.21 15.66
N LEU A 192 16.93 11.04 16.54
CA LEU A 192 16.72 11.22 17.98
C LEU A 192 16.49 12.70 18.30
N ASP A 193 17.21 13.60 17.65
CA ASP A 193 17.03 15.04 17.84
C ASP A 193 15.67 15.54 17.34
N ASP A 194 15.13 14.97 16.25
CA ASP A 194 13.78 15.26 15.74
C ASP A 194 12.67 15.02 16.80
N LEU A 195 12.89 14.14 17.77
CA LEU A 195 11.94 13.89 18.86
C LEU A 195 11.66 15.15 19.69
N ALA A 196 12.58 16.12 19.72
CA ALA A 196 12.36 17.39 20.40
C ALA A 196 11.13 18.14 19.84
N SER A 197 10.91 18.05 18.53
CA SER A 197 9.75 18.67 17.87
C SER A 197 8.44 17.98 18.25
N PHE A 198 8.42 16.64 18.25
CA PHE A 198 7.23 15.87 18.68
C PHE A 198 6.92 16.03 20.17
N ASN A 199 7.95 16.31 20.98
CA ASN A 199 7.84 16.52 22.42
C ASN A 199 7.80 17.99 22.83
N GLN A 200 7.56 18.92 21.89
CA GLN A 200 7.53 20.35 22.20
C GLN A 200 6.55 20.65 23.35
N GLY A 201 7.03 21.38 24.36
CA GLY A 201 6.24 21.72 25.55
C GLY A 201 6.15 20.61 26.60
N LYS A 202 6.81 19.46 26.40
CA LYS A 202 6.88 18.35 27.37
C LYS A 202 8.31 18.19 27.89
N SER A 203 8.46 17.58 29.08
CA SER A 203 9.76 17.20 29.64
C SER A 203 10.08 15.74 29.29
N CYS A 204 10.24 15.47 28.01
CA CYS A 204 10.49 14.13 27.49
C CYS A 204 11.96 13.95 27.06
N PRO A 205 12.56 12.77 27.29
CA PRO A 205 13.89 12.46 26.76
C PRO A 205 13.85 12.14 25.27
N ASN A 206 14.89 12.54 24.54
CA ASN A 206 15.13 12.15 23.14
C ASN A 206 15.86 10.81 23.08
N THR A 207 15.12 9.73 23.29
CA THR A 207 15.66 8.36 23.45
C THR A 207 14.85 7.36 22.64
N GLU A 208 15.42 6.18 22.46
CA GLU A 208 14.65 5.02 22.04
C GLU A 208 13.66 4.58 23.11
N CYS A 209 12.53 4.02 22.69
CA CYS A 209 11.51 3.46 23.56
C CYS A 209 12.07 2.25 24.33
N ALA A 210 11.62 2.09 25.58
CA ALA A 210 11.91 0.90 26.38
C ALA A 210 11.05 -0.30 25.91
N MET A 211 11.33 -0.78 24.70
CA MET A 211 10.64 -1.88 24.03
C MET A 211 11.64 -2.97 23.67
N ALA A 212 11.26 -4.24 23.85
CA ALA A 212 12.07 -5.38 23.42
C ALA A 212 11.70 -5.74 21.97
N LEU A 213 12.50 -5.28 21.00
CA LEU A 213 12.40 -5.70 19.60
C LEU A 213 13.61 -6.58 19.23
N ASN A 214 13.39 -7.55 18.34
CA ASN A 214 14.44 -8.43 17.83
C ASN A 214 15.42 -7.64 16.94
N GLU A 215 16.69 -8.03 16.95
CA GLU A 215 17.69 -7.48 16.03
C GLU A 215 17.26 -7.67 14.56
N THR A 216 17.68 -6.76 13.69
CA THR A 216 17.49 -6.84 12.24
C THR A 216 18.85 -7.04 11.60
N PRO A 217 19.39 -8.27 11.54
CA PRO A 217 20.75 -8.50 11.09
C PRO A 217 20.97 -8.15 9.61
N ALA A 218 22.26 -8.08 9.24
CA ALA A 218 22.64 -7.91 7.85
C ALA A 218 22.02 -8.97 6.93
N GLY A 219 21.38 -8.52 5.85
CA GLY A 219 20.67 -9.36 4.89
C GLY A 219 19.17 -9.54 5.14
N SER A 220 18.62 -9.08 6.28
CA SER A 220 17.17 -9.18 6.56
C SER A 220 16.30 -8.46 5.54
N VAL A 221 16.79 -7.32 5.02
CA VAL A 221 16.16 -6.61 3.90
C VAL A 221 17.14 -6.59 2.73
N PRO A 222 16.89 -7.37 1.66
CA PRO A 222 17.76 -7.41 0.49
C PRO A 222 17.94 -6.03 -0.13
N GLY A 223 19.20 -5.65 -0.38
CA GLY A 223 19.54 -4.39 -1.05
C GLY A 223 19.74 -3.17 -0.14
N PHE A 224 19.57 -3.28 1.19
CA PHE A 224 19.86 -2.18 2.12
C PHE A 224 21.18 -2.29 2.86
N TRP A 225 21.66 -3.50 3.08
CA TRP A 225 22.94 -3.76 3.73
C TRP A 225 24.12 -3.47 2.81
#